data_AF-A0A818YF64-F1
#
_entry.id   AF-A0A818YF64-F1
#
_cell.length_a   1.000
_cell.length_b   1.000
_cell.length_c   1.000
_cell.angle_alpha   90.00
_cell.angle_beta   90.00
_cell.angle_gamma   90.00
#
_symmetry.space_group_name_H-M   'P 1'
#
loop_
_entity.id
_entity.type
_entity.pdbx_description
1 polymer ?
#
loop_
_entity_poly.entity_id
_entity_poly.type
_entity_poly.pdbx_seq_one_letter_code
_entity_poly.pdbx_strand_id
1 'polypeptide(L)'
;MRNKLYNSLNQNLSLSLICFVAIGFVILLSKIGIESITTFTTSSHFTKYYILKDSEYDMLPSGSPTVDAYDKLLKNPVYKEWTEVYSNKFLKDNKDILVGYTQKWVADPLHTWSRGWEYTYVAAAIRKYAPRDRDLYLLDFGSGVTFIDWMIAYEILDNNPRSRVLAADNNMAYQDWFDQLNKRYMERAKQGDLPEKYRIPKVQFIGHDIRKPIPILNTSIDIAFCISVMEHVDDSLAAARNIYNT
;
A
#
# COMPACT_ATOMS: atom_id res chain seq x y z
N MET A 1 -28.79 -3.79 3.72
CA MET A 1 -27.68 -4.44 2.97
C MET A 1 -26.39 -4.54 3.79
N ARG A 2 -25.97 -3.50 4.53
CA ARG A 2 -24.68 -3.44 5.27
C ARG A 2 -24.41 -4.60 6.25
N ASN A 3 -25.40 -5.03 7.06
CA ASN A 3 -25.21 -6.15 8.01
C ASN A 3 -25.19 -7.55 7.35
N LYS A 4 -25.67 -7.69 6.11
CA LYS A 4 -25.64 -8.99 5.40
C LYS A 4 -24.25 -9.31 4.84
N LEU A 5 -23.47 -8.29 4.47
CA LEU A 5 -22.13 -8.45 3.92
C LEU A 5 -21.16 -9.03 4.98
N TYR A 6 -21.18 -8.47 6.19
CA TYR A 6 -20.34 -8.91 7.30
C TYR A 6 -20.62 -10.36 7.72
N ASN A 7 -21.91 -10.75 7.79
CA ASN A 7 -22.30 -12.08 8.22
C ASN A 7 -22.07 -13.18 7.16
N SER A 8 -22.13 -12.85 5.86
CA SER A 8 -21.95 -13.82 4.77
C SER A 8 -20.50 -14.26 4.56
N LEU A 9 -19.52 -13.42 4.92
CA LEU A 9 -18.10 -13.71 4.70
C LEU A 9 -17.48 -14.53 5.85
N ASN A 10 -17.95 -14.34 7.08
CA ASN A 10 -17.45 -15.06 8.26
C ASN A 10 -17.80 -16.57 8.28
N GLN A 11 -18.74 -17.03 7.44
CA GLN A 11 -19.18 -18.43 7.47
C GLN A 11 -18.41 -19.39 6.54
N ASN A 12 -17.55 -18.89 5.63
CA ASN A 12 -16.92 -19.74 4.59
C ASN A 12 -15.42 -19.54 4.39
N LEU A 13 -14.74 -18.74 5.22
CA LEU A 13 -13.30 -18.47 5.08
C LEU A 13 -12.55 -18.89 6.35
N SER A 14 -11.62 -19.83 6.24
CA SER A 14 -10.67 -20.13 7.31
C SER A 14 -9.85 -18.87 7.58
N LEU A 15 -9.93 -18.34 8.79
CA LEU A 15 -9.40 -17.05 9.22
C LEU A 15 -7.89 -16.88 8.94
N SER A 16 -7.57 -16.16 7.86
CA SER A 16 -6.42 -15.26 7.82
C SER A 16 -6.96 -13.82 7.73
N LEU A 17 -6.29 -12.87 8.38
CA LEU A 17 -6.81 -11.54 8.74
C LEU A 17 -7.47 -10.81 7.54
N ILE A 18 -8.78 -10.58 7.61
CA ILE A 18 -9.54 -9.72 6.68
C ILE A 18 -10.03 -8.50 7.47
N CYS A 19 -9.44 -7.33 7.23
CA CYS A 19 -9.95 -6.07 7.76
C CYS A 19 -10.86 -5.40 6.73
N PHE A 20 -12.11 -5.07 7.13
CA PHE A 20 -13.04 -4.26 6.34
C PHE A 20 -13.20 -2.88 6.96
N VAL A 21 -13.03 -1.81 6.17
CA VAL A 21 -13.34 -0.43 6.55
C VAL A 21 -14.62 0.02 5.86
N ALA A 22 -15.59 0.59 6.57
CA ALA A 22 -16.87 1.04 5.98
C ALA A 22 -16.91 2.56 5.80
N ILE A 23 -16.92 3.01 4.53
CA ILE A 23 -16.76 4.38 3.97
C ILE A 23 -15.27 4.78 3.91
N GLY A 24 -14.69 4.61 2.71
CA GLY A 24 -13.25 4.54 2.45
C GLY A 24 -12.74 3.12 2.69
N PHE A 25 -13.06 2.19 1.79
CA PHE A 25 -12.73 0.77 1.99
C PHE A 25 -11.23 0.56 1.82
N VAL A 26 -10.49 0.44 2.92
CA VAL A 26 -9.23 -0.32 2.94
C VAL A 26 -9.56 -1.78 3.13
N ILE A 27 -9.32 -2.57 2.09
CA ILE A 27 -9.24 -4.03 2.22
C ILE A 27 -7.77 -4.35 2.38
N LEU A 28 -7.41 -5.14 3.39
CA LEU A 28 -6.09 -5.76 3.49
C LEU A 28 -6.31 -7.26 3.63
N LEU A 29 -5.85 -8.02 2.65
CA LEU A 29 -5.90 -9.49 2.66
C LEU A 29 -4.48 -10.01 2.76
N SER A 30 -4.25 -10.96 3.67
CA SER A 30 -2.98 -11.68 3.75
C SER A 30 -3.22 -13.19 3.77
N LYS A 31 -2.43 -13.92 2.97
CA LYS A 31 -2.38 -15.40 2.97
C LYS A 31 -1.33 -15.94 3.94
N ILE A 32 -0.64 -15.06 4.67
CA ILE A 32 0.44 -15.43 5.58
C ILE A 32 -0.21 -15.91 6.87
N GLY A 33 -0.19 -17.23 7.10
CA GLY A 33 -0.60 -17.81 8.37
C GLY A 33 0.25 -17.24 9.50
N ILE A 34 -0.37 -16.57 10.48
CA ILE A 34 0.31 -16.06 11.66
C ILE A 34 0.48 -17.24 12.62
N GLU A 35 1.46 -18.10 12.35
CA GLU A 35 1.91 -19.12 13.29
C GLU A 35 3.21 -18.62 13.95
N SER A 36 3.09 -18.25 15.23
CA SER A 36 4.17 -17.94 16.18
C SER A 36 4.85 -16.55 16.11
N ILE A 37 4.80 -15.85 17.25
CA ILE A 37 5.66 -14.72 17.59
C ILE A 37 6.97 -15.33 18.10
N THR A 38 8.05 -15.17 17.33
CA THR A 38 9.40 -15.60 17.74
C THR A 38 10.24 -14.37 18.06
N THR A 39 10.74 -14.28 19.29
CA THR A 39 11.70 -13.26 19.74
C THR A 39 13.07 -13.46 19.09
N PHE A 40 13.65 -12.42 18.49
CA PHE A 40 15.02 -12.43 18.00
C PHE A 40 15.94 -11.47 18.75
N THR A 41 17.11 -11.98 19.12
CA THR A 41 18.27 -11.29 19.69
C THR A 41 19.12 -10.61 18.61
N THR A 42 19.74 -9.49 19.00
CA THR A 42 20.45 -8.52 18.16
C THR A 42 21.80 -9.01 17.60
N SER A 43 22.15 -8.59 16.37
CA SER A 43 23.53 -8.25 16.03
C SER A 43 23.59 -7.11 15.00
N SER A 44 24.65 -6.31 15.13
CA SER A 44 24.83 -4.93 14.65
C SER A 44 25.43 -4.83 13.25
N HIS A 45 24.98 -3.87 12.43
CA HIS A 45 25.81 -2.91 11.67
C HIS A 45 24.97 -1.68 11.25
N PHE A 46 25.56 -0.49 11.36
CA PHE A 46 24.89 0.81 11.37
C PHE A 46 24.63 1.37 9.96
N THR A 47 23.34 1.55 9.65
CA THR A 47 22.81 2.67 8.86
C THR A 47 21.78 3.34 9.78
N LYS A 48 21.83 4.68 9.97
CA LYS A 48 20.84 5.40 10.80
C LYS A 48 19.46 5.35 10.15
N TYR A 49 18.75 4.24 10.35
CA TYR A 49 17.30 4.20 10.26
C TYR A 49 16.77 4.65 11.62
N TYR A 50 15.77 5.53 11.62
CA TYR A 50 14.93 5.72 12.80
C TYR A 50 14.19 4.38 13.01
N ILE A 51 14.81 3.47 13.76
CA ILE A 51 14.11 2.33 14.34
C ILE A 51 13.29 2.92 15.47
N LEU A 52 12.16 3.54 15.12
CA LEU A 52 11.09 3.76 16.08
C LEU A 52 10.77 2.38 16.65
N LYS A 53 10.85 2.23 17.97
CA LYS A 53 10.63 0.93 18.62
C LYS A 53 9.26 0.42 18.19
N ASP A 54 9.12 -0.87 17.89
CA ASP A 54 7.86 -1.46 17.41
C ASP A 54 6.65 -1.17 18.33
N SER A 55 6.89 -0.78 19.59
CA SER A 55 5.89 -0.32 20.56
C SER A 55 5.32 1.09 20.32
N GLU A 56 5.92 1.91 19.46
CA GLU A 56 5.47 3.30 19.17
C GLU A 56 4.54 3.37 17.94
N TYR A 57 4.40 2.26 17.21
CA TYR A 57 3.39 2.10 16.16
C TYR A 57 2.11 1.55 16.78
N ASP A 58 1.45 2.33 17.64
CA ASP A 58 0.06 2.04 17.99
C ASP A 58 -0.72 1.96 16.69
N MET A 59 -1.16 0.75 16.35
CA MET A 59 -1.89 0.50 15.12
C MET A 59 -3.09 1.42 15.11
N LEU A 60 -3.23 2.17 14.02
CA LEU A 60 -4.44 2.93 13.78
C LEU A 60 -5.63 1.95 13.82
N PRO A 61 -6.72 2.27 14.54
CA PRO A 61 -7.88 1.41 14.57
C PRO A 61 -8.38 1.18 13.15
N SER A 62 -8.77 -0.06 12.85
CA SER A 62 -9.46 -0.36 11.59
C SER A 62 -10.81 0.36 11.57
N GLY A 63 -11.26 0.79 10.40
CA GLY A 63 -12.54 1.48 10.23
C GLY A 63 -12.36 2.94 9.82
N SER A 64 -13.48 3.63 9.63
CA SER A 64 -13.45 5.07 9.40
C SER A 64 -12.99 5.77 10.67
N PRO A 65 -12.11 6.78 10.57
CA PRO A 65 -11.67 7.52 11.73
C PRO A 65 -12.84 8.32 12.32
N THR A 66 -12.89 8.39 13.65
CA THR A 66 -13.56 9.50 14.30
C THR A 66 -12.72 10.77 14.12
N VAL A 67 -13.31 11.95 14.30
CA VAL A 67 -12.57 13.23 14.27
C VAL A 67 -11.40 13.20 15.26
N ASP A 68 -11.64 12.76 16.51
CA ASP A 68 -10.59 12.61 17.52
C ASP A 68 -9.47 11.64 17.11
N ALA A 69 -9.81 10.55 16.43
CA ALA A 69 -8.82 9.59 15.93
C ALA A 69 -7.96 10.22 14.82
N TYR A 70 -8.58 10.99 13.92
CA TYR A 70 -7.88 11.72 12.87
C TYR A 70 -6.97 12.81 13.45
N ASP A 71 -7.42 13.57 14.44
CA ASP A 71 -6.59 14.57 15.12
C ASP A 71 -5.37 13.95 15.83
N LYS A 72 -5.52 12.72 16.34
CA LYS A 72 -4.39 11.93 16.87
C LYS A 72 -3.46 11.45 15.77
N LEU A 73 -4.00 11.01 14.62
CA LEU A 73 -3.20 10.64 13.46
C LEU A 73 -2.29 11.79 13.00
N LEU A 74 -2.81 13.01 12.92
CA LEU A 74 -2.03 14.18 12.49
C LEU A 74 -0.85 14.50 13.42
N LYS A 75 -0.83 13.94 14.63
CA LYS A 75 0.26 14.06 15.61
C LYS A 75 1.10 12.79 15.71
N ASN A 76 0.69 11.72 15.02
CA ASN A 76 1.35 10.42 15.06
C ASN A 76 2.65 10.46 14.24
N PRO A 77 3.79 9.96 14.76
CA PRO A 77 5.07 9.93 14.03
C PRO A 77 5.01 9.20 12.68
N VAL A 78 4.21 8.13 12.57
CA VAL A 78 4.01 7.38 11.31
C VAL A 78 3.42 8.27 10.22
N TYR A 79 2.51 9.16 10.59
CA TYR A 79 1.98 10.15 9.66
C TYR A 79 3.03 11.24 9.42
N LYS A 80 3.45 11.94 10.48
CA LYS A 80 4.23 13.18 10.38
C LYS A 80 5.64 13.01 9.86
N GLU A 81 6.32 11.96 10.29
CA GLU A 81 7.75 11.78 10.00
C GLU A 81 7.98 10.85 8.81
N TRP A 82 6.94 10.13 8.38
CA TRP A 82 7.08 9.10 7.35
C TRP A 82 6.12 9.26 6.19
N THR A 83 4.81 9.09 6.41
CA THR A 83 3.83 9.12 5.32
C THR A 83 3.75 10.51 4.66
N GLU A 84 3.65 11.56 5.47
CA GLU A 84 3.61 12.96 5.02
C GLU A 84 4.91 13.39 4.35
N VAL A 85 6.06 13.05 4.95
CA VAL A 85 7.39 13.34 4.40
C VAL A 85 7.58 12.67 3.03
N TYR A 86 7.22 11.38 2.91
CA TYR A 86 7.39 10.66 1.65
C TYR A 86 6.45 11.18 0.57
N SER A 87 5.17 11.43 0.89
CA SER A 87 4.20 12.02 -0.04
C SER A 87 4.68 13.37 -0.56
N ASN A 88 5.07 14.28 0.33
CA ASN A 88 5.55 15.61 -0.04
C ASN A 88 6.79 15.54 -0.94
N LYS A 89 7.73 14.66 -0.60
CA LYS A 89 8.93 14.43 -1.43
C LYS A 89 8.57 13.85 -2.80
N PHE A 90 7.67 12.86 -2.86
CA PHE A 90 7.22 12.24 -4.10
C PHE A 90 6.57 13.27 -5.03
N LEU A 91 5.65 14.08 -4.52
CA LEU A 91 4.97 15.10 -5.32
C LEU A 91 5.96 16.18 -5.80
N LYS A 92 6.89 16.60 -4.95
CA LYS A 92 7.94 17.57 -5.31
C LYS A 92 8.87 17.04 -6.41
N ASP A 93 9.39 15.83 -6.23
CA ASP A 93 10.38 15.23 -7.13
C ASP A 93 9.78 14.81 -8.49
N ASN A 94 8.45 14.66 -8.57
CA ASN A 94 7.76 14.14 -9.75
C ASN A 94 6.73 15.10 -10.34
N LYS A 95 6.73 16.37 -9.92
CA LYS A 95 5.73 17.38 -10.32
C LYS A 95 5.54 17.49 -11.83
N ASP A 96 6.62 17.47 -12.60
CA ASP A 96 6.60 17.59 -14.06
C ASP A 96 6.04 16.34 -14.77
N ILE A 97 6.32 15.13 -14.26
CA ILE A 97 5.70 13.89 -14.77
C ILE A 97 4.20 13.87 -14.46
N LEU A 98 3.83 14.33 -13.26
CA LEU A 98 2.46 14.24 -12.75
C LEU A 98 1.52 15.34 -13.26
N VAL A 99 2.00 16.30 -14.05
CA VAL A 99 1.18 17.47 -14.47
C VAL A 99 -0.14 17.03 -15.12
N GLY A 100 -0.11 16.06 -16.05
CA GLY A 100 -1.32 15.57 -16.73
C GLY A 100 -2.23 14.75 -15.82
N TYR A 101 -1.67 14.07 -14.82
CA TYR A 101 -2.44 13.31 -13.84
C TYR A 101 -3.19 14.26 -12.89
N THR A 102 -2.52 15.28 -12.37
CA THR A 102 -3.07 16.27 -11.42
C THR A 102 -4.10 17.22 -12.03
N GLN A 103 -4.22 17.28 -13.36
CA GLN A 103 -5.32 17.98 -14.03
C GLN A 103 -6.65 17.21 -13.97
N LYS A 104 -6.58 15.87 -13.82
CA LYS A 104 -7.75 14.99 -13.77
C LYS A 104 -8.09 14.56 -12.34
N TRP A 105 -7.06 14.42 -11.51
CA TRP A 105 -7.15 13.91 -10.15
C TRP A 105 -6.60 14.91 -9.13
N VAL A 106 -6.88 14.66 -7.85
CA VAL A 106 -6.39 15.52 -6.76
C VAL A 106 -4.86 15.56 -6.77
N ALA A 107 -4.30 16.76 -6.84
CA ALA A 107 -2.85 16.97 -6.91
C ALA A 107 -2.10 16.49 -5.65
N ASP A 108 -2.77 16.55 -4.50
CA ASP A 108 -2.25 16.13 -3.21
C ASP A 108 -3.22 15.11 -2.58
N PRO A 109 -3.08 13.81 -2.92
CA PRO A 109 -4.01 12.81 -2.46
C PRO A 109 -3.89 12.52 -0.97
N LEU A 110 -2.76 12.83 -0.31
CA LEU A 110 -2.59 12.53 1.12
C LEU A 110 -3.40 13.48 2.00
N HIS A 111 -3.48 14.75 1.64
CA HIS A 111 -4.16 15.76 2.46
C HIS A 111 -5.67 15.84 2.18
N THR A 112 -6.25 14.81 1.56
CA THR A 112 -7.70 14.59 1.60
C THR A 112 -8.07 13.80 2.86
N TRP A 113 -9.22 14.13 3.44
CA TRP A 113 -9.60 13.68 4.78
C TRP A 113 -9.55 12.15 4.97
N SER A 114 -9.96 11.36 3.98
CA SER A 114 -9.97 9.90 4.10
C SER A 114 -8.59 9.31 3.82
N ARG A 115 -7.90 9.80 2.79
CA ARG A 115 -6.65 9.19 2.31
C ARG A 115 -5.48 9.41 3.24
N GLY A 116 -5.46 10.52 3.97
CA GLY A 116 -4.53 10.73 5.08
C GLY A 116 -4.53 9.55 6.06
N TRP A 117 -5.73 9.08 6.40
CA TRP A 117 -5.94 7.92 7.24
C TRP A 117 -5.64 6.60 6.52
N GLU A 118 -6.23 6.38 5.35
CA GLU A 118 -6.15 5.13 4.61
C GLU A 118 -4.70 4.77 4.21
N TYR A 119 -3.94 5.72 3.66
CA TYR A 119 -2.54 5.48 3.28
C TYR A 119 -1.67 5.18 4.50
N THR A 120 -1.84 5.92 5.59
CA THR A 120 -1.05 5.70 6.80
C THR A 120 -1.39 4.37 7.45
N TYR A 121 -2.68 4.01 7.48
CA TYR A 121 -3.12 2.70 7.97
C TYR A 121 -2.50 1.57 7.16
N VAL A 122 -2.56 1.61 5.83
CA VAL A 122 -1.98 0.58 4.96
C VAL A 122 -0.46 0.48 5.17
N ALA A 123 0.25 1.61 5.17
CA ALA A 123 1.68 1.64 5.39
C ALA A 123 2.07 1.05 6.76
N ALA A 124 1.36 1.43 7.82
CA ALA A 124 1.58 0.90 9.17
C ALA A 124 1.28 -0.60 9.25
N ALA A 125 0.17 -1.05 8.65
CA ALA A 125 -0.24 -2.45 8.65
C ALA A 125 0.77 -3.33 7.91
N ILE A 126 1.19 -2.94 6.70
CA ILE A 126 2.21 -3.68 5.96
C ILE A 126 3.51 -3.69 6.74
N ARG A 127 3.95 -2.54 7.29
CA ARG A 127 5.19 -2.50 8.08
C ARG A 127 5.17 -3.47 9.26
N LYS A 128 4.02 -3.56 9.95
CA LYS A 128 3.84 -4.39 11.14
C LYS A 128 3.71 -5.88 10.83
N TYR A 129 2.98 -6.23 9.78
CA TYR A 129 2.57 -7.63 9.53
C TYR A 129 3.31 -8.30 8.36
N ALA A 130 3.98 -7.55 7.49
CA ALA A 130 4.75 -8.14 6.40
C ALA A 130 6.01 -8.84 6.96
N PRO A 131 6.24 -10.13 6.64
CA PRO A 131 7.44 -10.82 7.07
C PRO A 131 8.68 -10.19 6.42
N ARG A 132 9.78 -10.19 7.16
CA ARG A 132 11.02 -9.49 6.79
C ARG A 132 12.10 -10.43 6.26
N ASP A 133 11.87 -11.73 6.35
CA ASP A 133 12.81 -12.81 6.06
C ASP A 133 12.58 -13.44 4.67
N ARG A 134 11.62 -12.93 3.90
CA ARG A 134 11.32 -13.44 2.56
C ARG A 134 10.86 -12.33 1.63
N ASP A 135 10.98 -12.59 0.33
CA ASP A 135 10.43 -11.73 -0.69
C ASP A 135 8.90 -11.77 -0.68
N LEU A 136 8.30 -10.63 -1.00
CA LEU A 136 6.87 -10.40 -0.94
C LEU A 136 6.34 -9.74 -2.21
N TYR A 137 5.23 -10.24 -2.70
CA TYR A 137 4.49 -9.69 -3.82
C TYR A 137 3.20 -9.08 -3.29
N LEU A 138 3.12 -7.77 -3.44
CA LEU A 138 2.01 -6.96 -3.00
C LEU A 138 1.18 -6.54 -4.19
N LEU A 139 -0.10 -6.35 -3.96
CA LEU A 139 -1.05 -5.91 -4.97
C LEU A 139 -1.85 -4.71 -4.47
N ASP A 140 -1.74 -3.58 -5.14
CA ASP A 140 -2.58 -2.41 -4.94
C ASP A 140 -3.68 -2.37 -6.00
N PHE A 141 -4.93 -2.47 -5.59
CA PHE A 141 -6.08 -2.44 -6.48
C PHE A 141 -6.72 -1.07 -6.58
N GLY A 142 -6.78 -0.55 -7.80
CA GLY A 142 -7.18 0.82 -8.10
C GLY A 142 -6.12 1.81 -7.60
N SER A 143 -4.86 1.47 -7.84
CA SER A 143 -3.66 2.17 -7.37
C SER A 143 -3.62 3.67 -7.71
N GLY A 144 -4.26 4.08 -8.82
CA GLY A 144 -4.05 5.41 -9.37
C GLY A 144 -2.56 5.63 -9.71
N VAL A 145 -2.09 6.86 -9.58
CA VAL A 145 -0.65 7.19 -9.66
C VAL A 145 -0.30 8.01 -8.43
N THR A 146 -0.01 7.33 -7.32
CA THR A 146 0.19 7.97 -6.00
C THR A 146 1.45 7.48 -5.32
N PHE A 147 1.92 8.17 -4.28
CA PHE A 147 3.20 7.86 -3.64
C PHE A 147 3.25 6.50 -2.91
N ILE A 148 2.08 5.92 -2.57
CA ILE A 148 1.96 4.78 -1.64
C ILE A 148 2.70 3.53 -2.15
N ASP A 149 2.58 3.22 -3.44
CA ASP A 149 3.24 2.05 -4.05
C ASP A 149 4.76 2.13 -3.92
N TRP A 150 5.33 3.30 -4.23
CA TRP A 150 6.76 3.54 -4.14
C TRP A 150 7.23 3.58 -2.68
N MET A 151 6.44 4.15 -1.77
CA MET A 151 6.76 4.13 -0.34
C MET A 151 6.82 2.70 0.19
N ILE A 152 5.83 1.86 -0.14
CA ILE A 152 5.82 0.46 0.26
C ILE A 152 7.02 -0.27 -0.36
N ALA A 153 7.21 -0.16 -1.67
CA ALA A 153 8.23 -0.89 -2.40
C ALA A 153 9.67 -0.56 -1.94
N TYR A 154 9.95 0.71 -1.69
CA TYR A 154 11.32 1.17 -1.42
C TYR A 154 11.60 1.49 0.04
N GLU A 155 10.62 1.82 0.89
CA GLU A 155 10.84 2.11 2.31
C GLU A 155 10.36 0.99 3.23
N ILE A 156 9.30 0.27 2.87
CA ILE A 156 8.78 -0.83 3.70
C ILE A 156 9.44 -2.15 3.33
N LEU A 157 9.59 -2.44 2.04
CA LEU A 157 10.14 -3.70 1.54
C LEU A 157 11.62 -3.57 1.12
N ASP A 158 12.35 -2.62 1.72
CA ASP A 158 13.71 -2.27 1.29
C ASP A 158 14.69 -3.44 1.40
N ASN A 159 14.61 -4.21 2.49
CA ASN A 159 15.43 -5.39 2.79
C ASN A 159 15.15 -6.60 1.88
N ASN A 160 14.09 -6.56 1.06
CA ASN A 160 13.69 -7.66 0.19
C ASN A 160 13.92 -7.28 -1.28
N PRO A 161 15.06 -7.65 -1.89
CA PRO A 161 15.42 -7.19 -3.23
C PRO A 161 14.49 -7.71 -4.32
N ARG A 162 13.81 -8.85 -4.13
CA ARG A 162 12.85 -9.40 -5.10
C ARG A 162 11.40 -9.07 -4.76
N SER A 163 11.12 -8.40 -3.63
CA SER A 163 9.79 -7.88 -3.34
C SER A 163 9.29 -6.91 -4.40
N ARG A 164 8.01 -7.00 -4.75
CA ARG A 164 7.35 -6.15 -5.75
C ARG A 164 6.00 -5.65 -5.26
N VAL A 165 5.62 -4.46 -5.72
CA VAL A 165 4.25 -3.94 -5.65
C VAL A 165 3.69 -3.95 -7.07
N LEU A 166 2.60 -4.66 -7.27
CA LEU A 166 1.81 -4.70 -8.49
C LEU A 166 0.69 -3.68 -8.34
N ALA A 167 0.79 -2.56 -9.03
CA ALA A 167 -0.18 -1.48 -9.03
C ALA A 167 -1.20 -1.73 -10.16
N ALA A 168 -2.40 -2.17 -9.79
CA ALA A 168 -3.46 -2.52 -10.73
C ALA A 168 -4.46 -1.37 -10.88
N ASP A 169 -4.82 -1.02 -12.12
CA ASP A 169 -5.89 -0.06 -12.42
C ASP A 169 -6.50 -0.33 -13.80
N ASN A 170 -7.76 0.05 -14.03
CA ASN A 170 -8.43 -0.16 -15.31
C ASN A 170 -8.07 0.92 -16.34
N ASN A 171 -7.44 2.02 -15.91
CA ASN A 171 -7.03 3.10 -16.78
C ASN A 171 -5.63 2.85 -17.36
N MET A 172 -5.59 2.30 -18.57
CA MET A 172 -4.34 2.01 -19.29
C MET A 172 -3.43 3.22 -19.51
N ALA A 173 -3.96 4.45 -19.45
CA ALA A 173 -3.14 5.65 -19.53
C ALA A 173 -2.16 5.77 -18.35
N TYR A 174 -2.36 5.02 -17.26
CA TYR A 174 -1.46 5.03 -16.11
C TYR A 174 -0.11 4.38 -16.39
N GLN A 175 -0.04 3.42 -17.31
CA GLN A 175 1.21 2.77 -17.70
C GLN A 175 2.33 3.78 -17.99
N ASP A 176 2.05 4.80 -18.80
CA ASP A 176 3.04 5.80 -19.19
C ASP A 176 3.57 6.61 -17.98
N TRP A 177 2.73 6.88 -16.98
CA TRP A 177 3.16 7.56 -15.75
C TRP A 177 4.04 6.65 -14.89
N PHE A 178 3.66 5.38 -14.70
CA PHE A 178 4.47 4.41 -13.97
C PHE A 178 5.84 4.20 -14.63
N ASP A 179 5.89 4.09 -15.96
CA ASP A 179 7.14 3.91 -16.70
C ASP A 179 8.07 5.12 -16.56
N GLN A 180 7.52 6.34 -16.65
CA GLN A 180 8.29 7.57 -16.45
C GLN A 180 8.84 7.69 -15.01
N LEU A 181 8.02 7.38 -14.00
CA LEU A 181 8.44 7.42 -12.60
C LEU A 181 9.53 6.38 -12.31
N ASN A 182 9.35 5.14 -12.79
CA ASN A 182 10.33 4.08 -12.66
C ASN A 182 11.64 4.44 -13.36
N LYS A 183 11.57 4.95 -14.60
CA LYS A 183 12.74 5.42 -15.34
C LYS A 183 13.49 6.51 -14.56
N ARG A 184 12.79 7.51 -14.04
CA ARG A 184 13.38 8.60 -13.25
C ARG A 184 14.12 8.08 -12.02
N TYR A 185 13.51 7.19 -11.25
CA TYR A 185 14.18 6.65 -10.06
C TYR A 185 15.41 5.81 -10.41
N MET A 186 15.33 4.98 -11.47
CA MET A 186 16.50 4.25 -11.97
C MET A 186 17.62 5.18 -12.42
N GLU A 187 17.32 6.23 -13.18
CA GLU A 187 18.33 7.18 -13.68
C GLU A 187 19.00 7.94 -12.54
N ARG A 188 18.22 8.44 -11.58
CA ARG A 188 18.74 9.10 -10.37
C ARG A 188 19.63 8.16 -9.55
N ALA A 189 19.27 6.88 -9.43
CA ALA A 189 20.08 5.88 -8.74
C ALA A 189 21.37 5.52 -9.50
N LYS A 190 21.35 5.58 -10.84
CA LYS A 190 22.57 5.43 -11.66
C LYS A 190 23.51 6.63 -11.49
N GLN A 191 22.95 7.83 -11.32
CA GLN A 191 23.69 9.08 -11.12
C GLN A 191 24.21 9.25 -9.68
N GLY A 192 23.72 8.46 -8.72
CA GLY A 192 24.09 8.54 -7.31
C GLY A 192 23.20 9.49 -6.48
N ASP A 193 22.15 10.06 -7.08
CA ASP A 193 21.18 10.95 -6.41
C ASP A 193 20.22 10.18 -5.49
N LEU A 194 20.03 8.89 -5.75
CA LEU A 194 19.20 7.98 -4.96
C LEU A 194 20.00 6.71 -4.61
N PRO A 195 19.63 6.03 -3.50
CA PRO A 195 20.27 4.77 -3.12
C PRO A 195 20.15 3.67 -4.20
N GLU A 196 21.07 2.71 -4.17
CA GLU A 196 21.15 1.60 -5.13
C GLU A 196 19.83 0.80 -5.25
N LYS A 197 19.04 0.73 -4.17
CA LYS A 197 17.75 0.02 -4.13
C LYS A 197 16.76 0.49 -5.21
N TYR A 198 16.93 1.70 -5.74
CA TYR A 198 16.10 2.29 -6.80
C TYR A 198 16.55 1.93 -8.23
N ARG A 199 17.68 1.23 -8.42
CA ARG A 199 18.14 0.83 -9.77
C ARG A 199 17.29 -0.27 -10.41
N ILE A 200 16.53 -1.00 -9.62
CA ILE A 200 15.61 -2.04 -10.08
C ILE A 200 14.19 -1.60 -9.74
N PRO A 201 13.30 -1.42 -10.74
CA PRO A 201 11.91 -1.08 -10.50
C PRO A 201 11.24 -2.13 -9.61
N LYS A 202 10.74 -1.71 -8.46
CA LYS A 202 9.94 -2.56 -7.56
C LYS A 202 8.43 -2.35 -7.70
N VAL A 203 8.00 -1.29 -8.39
CA VAL A 203 6.59 -1.00 -8.67
C VAL A 203 6.29 -1.31 -10.12
N GLN A 204 5.25 -2.11 -10.40
CA GLN A 204 4.86 -2.52 -11.74
C GLN A 204 3.39 -2.24 -11.97
N PHE A 205 3.06 -1.53 -13.06
CA PHE A 205 1.68 -1.30 -13.44
C PHE A 205 1.08 -2.55 -14.10
N ILE A 206 -0.19 -2.84 -13.78
CA ILE A 206 -0.99 -3.85 -14.46
C ILE A 206 -2.33 -3.23 -14.83
N GLY A 207 -2.60 -3.17 -16.14
CA GLY A 207 -3.91 -2.79 -16.65
C GLY A 207 -4.94 -3.87 -16.34
N HIS A 208 -5.80 -3.65 -15.33
CA HIS A 208 -6.76 -4.65 -14.89
C HIS A 208 -8.08 -4.06 -14.39
N ASP A 209 -9.18 -4.73 -14.76
CA ASP A 209 -10.51 -4.41 -14.27
C ASP A 209 -10.82 -5.25 -13.03
N ILE A 210 -10.99 -4.60 -11.86
CA ILE A 210 -11.24 -5.25 -10.57
C ILE A 210 -12.47 -6.19 -10.58
N ARG A 211 -13.42 -5.96 -11.50
CA ARG A 211 -14.61 -6.79 -11.68
C ARG A 211 -14.30 -8.15 -12.30
N LYS A 212 -13.08 -8.33 -12.84
CA LYS A 212 -12.61 -9.56 -13.48
C LYS A 212 -11.57 -10.27 -12.60
N PRO A 213 -11.46 -11.61 -12.70
CA PRO A 213 -10.35 -12.35 -12.10
C PRO A 213 -9.01 -11.79 -12.59
N ILE A 214 -8.05 -11.60 -11.68
CA ILE A 214 -6.74 -11.08 -12.08
C ILE A 214 -5.97 -12.17 -12.83
N PRO A 215 -5.33 -11.86 -13.97
CA PRO A 215 -4.50 -12.81 -14.71
C PRO A 215 -3.13 -13.01 -14.04
N ILE A 216 -3.08 -13.12 -12.72
CA ILE A 216 -1.88 -13.44 -11.96
C ILE A 216 -1.95 -14.93 -11.60
N LEU A 217 -0.83 -15.63 -11.71
CA LEU A 217 -0.74 -17.04 -11.31
C LEU A 217 -1.20 -17.18 -9.84
N ASN A 218 -2.22 -18.03 -9.62
CA ASN A 218 -2.75 -18.36 -8.29
C ASN A 218 -1.60 -18.54 -7.29
N THR A 219 -1.74 -17.95 -6.09
CA THR A 219 -0.83 -18.06 -4.93
C THR A 219 0.45 -17.21 -4.98
N SER A 220 0.59 -16.28 -5.91
CA SER A 220 1.77 -15.42 -5.95
C SER A 220 1.65 -14.12 -5.15
N ILE A 221 0.46 -13.75 -4.67
CA ILE A 221 0.25 -12.51 -3.88
C ILE A 221 0.24 -12.81 -2.38
N ASP A 222 1.13 -12.15 -1.66
CA ASP A 222 1.27 -12.28 -0.21
C ASP A 222 0.31 -11.36 0.55
N ILE A 223 0.18 -10.12 0.04
CA ILE A 223 -0.66 -9.07 0.62
C ILE A 223 -1.35 -8.31 -0.51
N ALA A 224 -2.66 -8.16 -0.44
CA ALA A 224 -3.40 -7.29 -1.33
C ALA A 224 -4.03 -6.15 -0.53
N PHE A 225 -4.00 -4.94 -1.08
CA PHE A 225 -4.71 -3.80 -0.57
C PHE A 225 -5.47 -3.04 -1.65
N CYS A 226 -6.44 -2.23 -1.23
CA CYS A 226 -7.32 -1.47 -2.11
C CYS A 226 -7.75 -0.22 -1.33
N ILE A 227 -7.55 0.99 -1.88
CA ILE A 227 -7.78 2.25 -1.17
C ILE A 227 -8.77 3.11 -1.96
N SER A 228 -9.91 3.43 -1.34
CA SER A 228 -10.95 4.30 -1.90
C SER A 228 -11.46 3.91 -3.31
N VAL A 229 -11.61 2.61 -3.59
CA VAL A 229 -12.04 2.10 -4.91
C VAL A 229 -13.32 1.27 -4.81
N MET A 230 -13.48 0.45 -3.76
CA MET A 230 -14.60 -0.49 -3.65
C MET A 230 -15.97 0.21 -3.54
N GLU A 231 -16.02 1.44 -3.04
CA GLU A 231 -17.23 2.26 -3.02
C GLU A 231 -17.74 2.64 -4.41
N HIS A 232 -16.91 2.49 -5.45
CA HIS A 232 -17.23 2.80 -6.85
C HIS A 232 -17.50 1.54 -7.68
N VAL A 233 -17.50 0.35 -7.06
CA VAL A 233 -17.74 -0.92 -7.74
C VAL A 233 -19.15 -1.43 -7.43
N ASP A 234 -19.96 -1.65 -8.47
CA ASP A 234 -21.35 -2.10 -8.34
C ASP A 234 -21.50 -3.39 -7.52
N ASP A 235 -20.60 -4.36 -7.74
CA ASP A 235 -20.51 -5.61 -6.97
C ASP A 235 -19.16 -5.69 -6.23
N SER A 236 -19.03 -4.89 -5.17
CA SER A 236 -17.85 -4.87 -4.30
C SER A 236 -17.54 -6.24 -3.65
N LEU A 237 -18.54 -7.12 -3.47
CA LEU A 237 -18.31 -8.46 -2.93
C LEU A 237 -17.64 -9.37 -3.95
N ALA A 238 -18.11 -9.37 -5.20
CA ALA A 238 -17.46 -10.10 -6.28
C ALA A 238 -16.04 -9.58 -6.52
N ALA A 239 -15.86 -8.26 -6.50
CA ALA A 239 -14.53 -7.65 -6.59
C ALA A 239 -13.60 -8.12 -5.46
N ALA A 240 -14.03 -8.07 -4.19
CA ALA A 240 -13.25 -8.57 -3.06
C ALA A 240 -12.91 -10.08 -3.19
N ARG A 241 -13.83 -10.89 -3.73
CA ARG A 241 -13.55 -12.31 -4.02
C ARG A 241 -12.49 -12.48 -5.10
N ASN A 242 -12.47 -11.65 -6.14
CA ASN A 242 -11.43 -11.68 -7.16
C ASN A 242 -10.05 -11.38 -6.54
N ILE A 243 -9.97 -10.40 -5.63
CA ILE A 243 -8.74 -10.10 -4.87
C ILE A 243 -8.31 -11.34 -4.07
N TYR A 244 -9.22 -11.90 -3.26
CA TYR A 244 -8.90 -13.02 -2.37
C TYR A 244 -8.42 -14.28 -3.11
N ASN A 245 -9.02 -14.55 -4.27
CA ASN A 245 -8.72 -15.74 -5.07
C ASN A 245 -7.40 -15.65 -5.84
N THR A 246 -6.78 -14.47 -5.90
CA THR A 246 -5.45 -14.28 -6.52
C THR A 246 -4.36 -14.74 -5.56
#